data_AF-A0A1V4AK14-F1
#
_entry.id   AF-A0A1V4AK14-F1
#
_cell.length_a   1.000
_cell.length_b   1.000
_cell.length_c   1.000
_cell.angle_alpha   90.00
_cell.angle_beta   90.00
_cell.angle_gamma   90.00
#
_symmetry.space_group_name_H-M   'P 1'
#
loop_
_entity.id
_entity.type
_entity.pdbx_description
1 polymer ?
#
loop_
_entity_poly.entity_id
_entity_poly.type
_entity_poly.pdbx_seq_one_letter_code
_entity_poly.pdbx_strand_id
1 'polypeptide(L)'
;MSELKLTVTDRAMERMLAMGREFTIAAMQLTTRSGPVPAAVCRFGAPDAEARAGYAPLTQGELTVWAPLAESFINDEVIVDLCGVANMVLPVALTAVLTPACDGGCARCAAGCASRRGDDEEF
;
A
#
# COMPACT_ATOMS: atom_id res chain seq x y z
N MET A 1 6.15 -18.33 -6.26
CA MET A 1 5.86 -17.03 -5.62
C MET A 1 7.00 -16.11 -5.96
N SER A 2 6.73 -15.00 -6.62
CA SER A 2 7.73 -13.95 -6.84
C SER A 2 8.18 -13.42 -5.48
N GLU A 3 9.49 -13.27 -5.30
CA GLU A 3 10.06 -12.74 -4.07
C GLU A 3 9.86 -11.23 -4.06
N LEU A 4 8.99 -10.74 -3.18
CA LEU A 4 8.70 -9.32 -3.03
C LEU A 4 9.97 -8.57 -2.61
N LYS A 5 10.36 -7.52 -3.34
CA LYS A 5 11.55 -6.73 -3.06
C LYS A 5 11.21 -5.46 -2.29
N LEU A 6 12.14 -4.96 -1.49
CA LEU A 6 12.02 -3.67 -0.81
C LEU A 6 13.04 -2.67 -1.37
N THR A 7 12.55 -1.49 -1.70
CA THR A 7 13.34 -0.33 -2.08
C THR A 7 12.90 0.86 -1.23
N VAL A 8 13.75 1.32 -0.33
CA VAL A 8 13.56 2.53 0.48
C VAL A 8 14.50 3.60 -0.05
N THR A 9 13.96 4.78 -0.38
CA THR A 9 14.78 5.92 -0.82
C THR A 9 15.71 6.40 0.29
N ASP A 10 16.86 7.00 -0.04
CA ASP A 10 17.83 7.47 0.96
C ASP A 10 17.20 8.39 2.00
N ARG A 11 16.32 9.30 1.55
CA ARG A 11 15.62 10.24 2.42
C ARG A 11 14.63 9.54 3.36
N ALA A 12 13.89 8.55 2.86
CA ALA A 12 13.01 7.75 3.70
C ALA A 12 13.82 6.88 4.67
N MET A 13 14.93 6.30 4.22
CA MET A 13 15.83 5.49 5.04
C MET A 13 16.35 6.29 6.23
N GLU A 14 16.92 7.48 6.00
CA GLU A 14 17.42 8.37 7.06
C GLU A 14 16.32 8.68 8.09
N ARG A 15 15.13 9.05 7.61
CA ARG A 15 14.01 9.41 8.48
C ARG A 15 13.49 8.21 9.27
N MET A 16 13.39 7.04 8.63
CA MET A 16 12.92 5.82 9.26
C MET A 16 13.92 5.35 10.32
N LEU A 17 15.22 5.29 10.01
CA LEU A 17 16.27 4.94 10.97
C LEU A 17 16.30 5.87 12.20
N ALA A 18 16.02 7.16 12.03
CA ALA A 18 15.88 8.10 13.13
C ALA A 18 14.67 7.83 14.04
N MET A 19 13.62 7.18 13.54
CA MET A 19 12.46 6.72 14.32
C MET A 19 12.69 5.32 14.91
N GLY A 20 13.35 4.44 14.15
CA GLY A 20 13.86 3.13 14.57
C GLY A 20 14.03 2.18 13.37
N ARG A 21 13.93 0.86 13.56
CA ARG A 21 14.39 -0.11 12.54
C ARG A 21 13.32 -1.07 12.04
N GLU A 22 12.17 -1.14 12.70
CA GLU A 22 11.06 -1.99 12.27
C GLU A 22 9.83 -1.14 11.96
N PHE A 23 9.20 -1.42 10.83
CA PHE A 23 8.00 -0.74 10.36
C PHE A 23 7.03 -1.74 9.74
N THR A 24 5.74 -1.42 9.77
CA THR A 24 4.68 -2.22 9.15
C THR A 24 3.96 -1.39 8.10
N ILE A 25 3.69 -1.96 6.93
CA ILE A 25 2.83 -1.33 5.93
C ILE A 25 1.39 -1.50 6.36
N ALA A 26 0.70 -0.38 6.51
CA ALA A 26 -0.73 -0.34 6.78
C ALA A 26 -1.45 0.34 5.62
N ALA A 27 -2.39 -0.38 4.99
CA ALA A 27 -3.36 0.22 4.11
C ALA A 27 -4.33 1.08 4.94
N MET A 28 -4.57 2.31 4.50
CA MET A 28 -5.49 3.22 5.14
C MET A 28 -6.17 4.11 4.12
N GLN A 29 -7.30 4.69 4.53
CA GLN A 29 -8.01 5.68 3.73
C GLN A 29 -7.81 7.05 4.37
N LEU A 30 -7.14 7.95 3.65
CA LEU A 30 -6.91 9.31 4.09
C LEU A 30 -8.06 10.19 3.59
N THR A 31 -8.72 10.90 4.49
CA THR A 31 -9.73 11.89 4.10
C THR A 31 -9.05 13.19 3.70
N THR A 32 -9.18 13.57 2.44
CA THR A 32 -8.66 14.84 1.90
C THR A 32 -9.81 15.80 1.57
N ARG A 33 -9.51 17.07 1.24
CA ARG A 33 -10.52 18.01 0.76
C ARG A 33 -11.22 17.54 -0.52
N SER A 34 -10.53 16.75 -1.35
CA SER A 34 -11.06 16.17 -2.59
C SER A 34 -11.79 14.84 -2.37
N GLY A 35 -11.92 14.37 -1.13
CA GLY A 35 -12.54 13.08 -0.80
C GLY A 35 -11.53 12.05 -0.25
N PRO A 36 -11.97 10.80 -0.06
CA PRO A 36 -11.12 9.75 0.47
C PRO A 36 -10.08 9.28 -0.57
N VAL A 37 -8.83 9.11 -0.11
CA VAL A 37 -7.71 8.63 -0.93
C VAL A 37 -7.11 7.39 -0.26
N PRO A 38 -7.02 6.24 -0.95
CA PRO A 38 -6.29 5.09 -0.43
C PRO A 38 -4.79 5.41 -0.34
N ALA A 39 -4.17 5.03 0.77
CA ALA A 39 -2.74 5.20 1.00
C ALA A 39 -2.18 4.00 1.75
N ALA A 40 -0.92 3.68 1.49
CA ALA A 40 -0.18 2.67 2.23
C ALA A 40 0.94 3.36 3.00
N VAL A 41 0.84 3.45 4.32
CA VAL A 41 1.82 4.16 5.14
C VAL A 41 2.67 3.19 5.94
N CYS A 42 3.89 3.60 6.27
CA CYS A 42 4.72 2.85 7.20
C CYS A 42 4.40 3.27 8.64
N ARG A 43 3.81 2.36 9.41
CA ARG A 43 3.64 2.49 10.85
C ARG A 43 4.90 2.02 11.56
N PHE A 44 5.33 2.76 12.58
CA PHE A 44 6.44 2.33 13.43
C PHE A 44 6.12 1.02 14.18
N GLY A 45 7.08 0.09 14.22
CA GLY A 45 6.98 -1.19 14.90
C GLY A 45 6.61 -2.36 13.98
N ALA A 46 6.87 -3.57 14.49
CA ALA A 46 6.42 -4.82 13.88
C ALA A 46 4.90 -5.03 14.03
N PRO A 47 4.30 -5.96 13.24
CA PRO A 47 2.95 -6.44 13.47
C PRO A 47 2.84 -7.10 14.84
N ASP A 48 1.65 -7.05 15.41
CA ASP A 48 1.33 -7.80 16.63
C ASP A 48 1.52 -9.30 16.39
N ALA A 49 1.88 -10.05 17.43
CA ALA A 49 2.25 -11.46 17.31
C ALA A 49 1.17 -12.31 16.60
N GLU A 50 -0.10 -12.04 16.89
CA GLU A 50 -1.26 -12.72 16.29
C GLU A 50 -1.43 -12.39 14.81
N ALA A 51 -1.11 -11.16 14.40
CA ALA A 51 -1.23 -10.70 13.02
C ALA A 51 0.01 -11.04 12.17
N ARG A 52 1.15 -11.36 12.80
CA ARG A 52 2.45 -11.50 12.14
C ARG A 52 2.49 -12.54 11.03
N ALA A 53 1.68 -13.59 11.13
CA ALA A 53 1.55 -14.61 10.07
C ALA A 53 1.00 -14.04 8.75
N GLY A 54 0.30 -12.91 8.79
CA GLY A 54 -0.21 -12.21 7.61
C GLY A 54 0.78 -11.25 6.96
N TYR A 55 2.06 -11.24 7.39
CA TYR A 55 3.07 -10.31 6.88
C TYR A 55 4.34 -11.02 6.46
N ALA A 56 4.96 -10.52 5.39
CA ALA A 56 6.32 -10.85 4.99
C ALA A 56 7.30 -9.78 5.52
N PRO A 57 8.38 -10.17 6.21
CA PRO A 57 9.47 -9.24 6.51
C PRO A 57 10.31 -9.00 5.26
N LEU A 58 10.46 -7.73 4.88
CA LEU A 58 11.38 -7.29 3.84
C LEU A 58 12.51 -6.47 4.47
N THR A 59 13.75 -6.74 4.09
CA THR A 59 14.91 -6.09 4.72
C THR A 59 15.73 -5.32 3.70
N GLN A 60 16.23 -4.15 4.10
CA GLN A 60 17.20 -3.36 3.35
C GLN A 60 18.17 -2.72 4.33
N GLY A 61 19.42 -3.22 4.34
CA GLY A 61 20.39 -2.84 5.36
C GLY A 61 19.91 -3.24 6.76
N GLU A 62 19.86 -2.27 7.67
CA GLU A 62 19.43 -2.46 9.06
C GLU A 62 17.92 -2.33 9.27
N LEU A 63 17.17 -2.01 8.21
CA LEU A 63 15.75 -1.71 8.28
C LEU A 63 14.90 -2.91 7.85
N THR A 64 13.84 -3.19 8.60
CA THR A 64 12.84 -4.20 8.30
C THR A 64 11.47 -3.55 8.09
N VAL A 65 10.84 -3.82 6.95
CA VAL A 65 9.45 -3.43 6.64
C VAL A 65 8.61 -4.68 6.50
N TRP A 66 7.57 -4.79 7.33
CA TRP A 66 6.59 -5.87 7.29
C TRP A 66 5.51 -5.52 6.26
N ALA A 67 5.49 -6.23 5.14
CA ALA A 67 4.53 -6.06 4.06
C ALA A 67 3.37 -7.06 4.21
N PRO A 68 2.10 -6.64 4.12
CA PRO A 68 0.96 -7.53 4.23
C PRO A 68 0.93 -8.53 3.06
N LEU A 69 0.70 -9.81 3.37
CA LEU A 69 0.62 -10.90 2.39
C LEU A 69 -0.72 -10.94 1.63
N ALA A 70 -1.78 -10.41 2.24
CA ALA A 70 -3.14 -10.42 1.66
C ALA A 70 -3.33 -9.39 0.52
N GLU A 71 -2.36 -8.51 0.32
CA GLU A 71 -2.46 -7.40 -0.63
C GLU A 71 -1.58 -7.70 -1.86
N SER A 72 -2.10 -7.40 -3.05
CA SER A 72 -1.33 -7.59 -4.28
C SER A 72 -0.51 -6.33 -4.60
N PHE A 73 0.80 -6.49 -4.78
CA PHE A 73 1.68 -5.41 -5.24
C PHE A 73 1.81 -5.47 -6.76
N ILE A 74 1.69 -4.33 -7.45
CA ILE A 74 1.68 -4.27 -8.93
C ILE A 74 3.00 -4.79 -9.55
N ASN A 75 4.14 -4.60 -8.88
CA ASN A 75 5.47 -4.78 -9.49
C ASN A 75 6.41 -5.74 -8.72
N ASP A 76 5.88 -6.67 -7.91
CA ASP A 76 6.70 -7.51 -7.00
C ASP A 76 7.71 -6.69 -6.15
N GLU A 77 7.40 -5.42 -5.89
CA GLU A 77 8.29 -4.47 -5.24
C GLU A 77 7.50 -3.55 -4.33
N VAL A 78 8.04 -3.30 -3.14
CA VAL A 78 7.60 -2.28 -2.19
C VAL A 78 8.58 -1.13 -2.26
N ILE A 79 8.14 0.01 -2.77
CA ILE A 79 8.93 1.24 -2.81
C ILE A 79 8.46 2.13 -1.67
N VAL A 80 9.34 2.51 -0.74
CA VAL A 80 9.03 3.43 0.35
C VAL A 80 9.76 4.74 0.14
N ASP A 81 9.01 5.85 0.16
CA ASP A 81 9.55 7.20 0.10
C ASP A 81 8.85 8.13 1.10
N LEU A 82 9.37 9.36 1.27
CA LEU A 82 8.70 10.39 2.05
C LEU A 82 7.70 11.17 1.19
N CYS A 83 6.42 11.10 1.58
CA CYS A 83 5.36 11.87 0.97
C CYS A 83 4.81 12.93 1.93
N GLY A 84 4.57 14.12 1.38
CA GLY A 84 3.87 15.20 2.06
C GLY A 84 2.35 14.96 2.04
N VAL A 85 1.73 14.73 3.18
CA VAL A 85 0.28 14.54 3.31
C VAL A 85 -0.25 15.45 4.41
N ALA A 86 -1.22 16.31 4.08
CA ALA A 86 -1.93 17.16 5.05
C ALA A 86 -0.98 17.94 6.00
N ASN A 87 0.07 18.56 5.44
CA ASN A 87 1.14 19.29 6.15
C ASN A 87 2.11 18.42 6.98
N MET A 88 2.04 17.09 6.88
CA MET A 88 2.98 16.16 7.49
C MET A 88 3.86 15.53 6.41
N VAL A 89 5.07 15.11 6.77
CA VAL A 89 5.95 14.30 5.91
C VAL A 89 6.07 12.92 6.55
N LEU A 90 5.60 11.90 5.85
CA LEU A 90 5.52 10.53 6.36
C LEU A 90 6.15 9.55 5.36
N PRO A 91 6.76 8.44 5.83
CA PRO A 91 7.13 7.35 4.95
C PRO A 91 5.88 6.63 4.44
N VAL A 92 5.77 6.50 3.12
CA VAL A 92 4.63 5.96 2.39
C VAL A 92 5.15 4.92 1.40
N ALA A 93 4.47 3.77 1.34
CA ALA A 93 4.68 2.80 0.28
C ALA A 93 4.02 3.33 -1.01
N LEU A 94 4.85 3.66 -2.00
CA LEU A 94 4.47 4.20 -3.30
C LEU A 94 3.94 3.12 -4.25
N THR A 95 4.36 1.87 -4.09
CA THR A 95 3.76 0.79 -4.87
C THR A 95 2.35 0.55 -4.39
N ALA A 96 1.40 0.54 -5.33
CA ALA A 96 0.00 0.38 -5.01
C ALA A 96 -0.23 -0.95 -4.29
N VAL A 97 -0.74 -0.85 -3.07
CA VAL A 97 -1.47 -1.91 -2.38
C VAL A 97 -2.80 -2.02 -3.12
N LEU A 98 -2.90 -2.98 -4.03
CA LEU A 98 -4.19 -3.31 -4.65
C LEU A 98 -5.01 -3.97 -3.54
N THR A 99 -6.13 -3.31 -3.18
CA THR A 99 -7.20 -3.86 -2.32
C THR A 99 -7.38 -5.36 -2.57
N PRO A 100 -7.69 -6.15 -1.52
CA PRO A 100 -7.57 -7.60 -1.55
C PRO A 100 -8.21 -8.18 -2.80
N ALA A 101 -7.51 -9.13 -3.42
CA ALA A 101 -8.11 -9.95 -4.47
C ALA A 101 -9.44 -10.46 -3.92
N CYS A 102 -10.54 -10.21 -4.63
CA CYS A 102 -11.85 -10.70 -4.22
C CYS A 102 -11.78 -12.21 -3.95
N ASP A 103 -11.76 -12.60 -2.68
CA ASP A 103 -11.90 -13.99 -2.26
C ASP A 103 -13.33 -14.43 -2.57
N GLY A 104 -13.52 -14.99 -3.76
CA GLY A 104 -14.78 -15.51 -4.23
C GLY A 104 -15.23 -14.85 -5.52
N GLY A 105 -15.21 -15.62 -6.61
CA GLY A 105 -15.82 -15.25 -7.88
C GLY A 105 -17.26 -14.77 -7.65
N CYS A 106 -17.47 -13.47 -7.72
CA CYS A 106 -18.80 -12.91 -7.62
C CYS A 106 -19.34 -12.71 -9.03
N ALA A 107 -20.34 -13.51 -9.40
CA ALA A 107 -21.18 -13.30 -10.59
C ALA A 107 -21.95 -11.96 -10.60
N ARG A 108 -21.61 -11.01 -9.71
CA ARG A 108 -22.16 -9.65 -9.64
C ARG A 108 -21.18 -8.53 -10.02
N CYS A 109 -19.93 -8.84 -10.39
CA CYS A 109 -19.04 -7.86 -11.03
C CYS A 109 -19.53 -7.44 -12.43
N ALA A 110 -20.57 -8.10 -12.98
CA ALA A 110 -21.23 -7.68 -14.21
C ALA A 110 -22.13 -6.44 -14.05
N ALA A 111 -22.41 -5.95 -12.83
CA ALA A 111 -23.30 -4.81 -12.62
C ALA A 111 -22.61 -3.43 -12.56
N GLY A 112 -21.27 -3.38 -12.65
CA GLY A 112 -20.49 -2.14 -12.54
C GLY A 112 -19.63 -1.78 -13.77
N CYS A 113 -19.44 -2.70 -14.72
CA CYS A 113 -18.74 -2.45 -15.99
C CYS A 113 -19.66 -1.87 -17.08
N ALA A 114 -20.67 -1.10 -16.71
CA ALA A 114 -21.54 -0.38 -17.63
C ALA A 114 -21.53 1.12 -17.32
N SER A 115 -20.47 1.81 -17.74
CA SER A 115 -20.55 3.25 -17.97
C SER A 115 -19.57 3.70 -19.06
N ARG A 116 -19.87 3.26 -20.30
CA ARG A 116 -19.77 4.07 -21.53
C ARG A 116 -20.83 3.57 -22.50
N ARG A 117 -22.09 3.86 -22.20
CA ARG A 117 -23.13 4.03 -23.20
C ARG A 117 -23.40 5.52 -23.25
N GLY A 118 -22.62 6.22 -24.07
CA GLY A 118 -23.04 7.50 -24.62
C GLY A 118 -23.91 7.15 -25.81
N ASP A 119 -25.22 7.25 -25.61
CA ASP A 119 -26.13 7.52 -26.70
C ASP A 119 -25.67 8.84 -27.33
N ASP A 120 -25.35 8.82 -28.63
CA ASP A 120 -25.51 10.00 -29.48
C ASP A 120 -26.61 9.66 -30.47
N GLU A 121 -27.58 10.56 -30.49
CA GLU A 121 -28.94 10.45 -30.97
C GLU A 121 -29.05 10.40 -32.50
N GLU A 122 -30.19 9.88 -32.95
CA GLU A 122 -30.74 10.02 -34.30
C GLU A 122 -30.60 11.45 -34.86
N PHE A 123 -30.13 11.58 -36.12
CA PHE A 123 -30.76 12.33 -37.22
C PHE A 123 -30.09 11.97 -38.57
#